data_AF-A0A9E3XP97-F1
#
_entry.id   AF-A0A9E3XP97-F1
#
_cell.length_a   1.000
_cell.length_b   1.000
_cell.length_c   1.000
_cell.angle_alpha   90.00
_cell.angle_beta   90.00
_cell.angle_gamma   90.00
#
_symmetry.space_group_name_H-M   'P 1'
#
loop_
_entity.id
_entity.type
_entity.pdbx_description
1 polymer ?
#
loop_
_entity_poly.entity_id
_entity_poly.type
_entity_poly.pdbx_seq_one_letter_code
_entity_poly.pdbx_strand_id
1 'polypeptide(L)'
;MTERPDDQQESSAQAAAPLQRATACRGVRGATIAADNTADAIRDAIRELVLEMAERNDIDPLDVACVLFTTTPDLTASFPAEAVRHMGWDSVPLLGAVEMAKPGAPGRCIRVLVQWNTTRTQREIEHVYHRGTDVLLTSSPSDSFGLGGAPRGGE
;
A
#
# COMPACT_ATOMS: atom_id res chain seq x y z
N MET A 1 67.43 17.47 9.91
CA MET A 1 67.78 16.74 8.68
C MET A 1 68.28 15.39 9.16
N THR A 2 67.42 14.40 9.32
CA THR A 2 66.69 13.72 8.23
C THR A 2 65.37 13.12 8.71
N GLU A 3 64.49 12.88 7.74
CA GLU A 3 63.04 12.65 7.81
C GLU A 3 62.62 11.26 8.33
N ARG A 4 61.37 11.15 8.82
CA ARG A 4 60.57 9.91 8.82
C ARG A 4 60.17 9.59 7.37
N PRO A 5 60.13 8.31 6.94
CA PRO A 5 58.84 7.58 6.89
C PRO A 5 59.07 6.05 7.12
N ASP A 6 58.10 5.15 7.32
CA ASP A 6 56.87 4.90 6.60
C ASP A 6 55.76 4.36 7.52
N ASP A 7 54.65 5.09 7.49
CA ASP A 7 53.31 4.58 7.81
C ASP A 7 52.90 3.57 6.74
N GLN A 8 52.88 2.28 7.08
CA GLN A 8 52.07 1.28 6.37
C GLN A 8 51.42 0.34 7.39
N GLN A 9 50.40 0.86 8.06
CA GLN A 9 49.30 0.03 8.54
C GLN A 9 48.14 0.27 7.58
N GLU A 10 48.13 -0.51 6.50
CA GLU A 10 46.99 -0.66 5.59
C GLU A 10 45.81 -1.22 6.40
N SER A 11 45.05 -0.30 6.99
CA SER A 11 43.72 -0.57 7.50
C SER A 11 42.84 -0.89 6.30
N SER A 12 42.63 -2.20 6.09
CA SER A 12 41.67 -2.72 5.14
C SER A 12 40.32 -2.05 5.37
N ALA A 13 39.94 -1.15 4.45
CA ALA A 13 38.62 -0.56 4.41
C ALA A 13 37.60 -1.69 4.17
N GLN A 14 37.07 -2.21 5.25
CA GLN A 14 35.94 -3.12 5.25
C GLN A 14 34.77 -2.33 4.68
N ALA A 15 34.37 -2.63 3.44
CA ALA A 15 33.19 -2.04 2.83
C ALA A 15 32.01 -2.26 3.79
N ALA A 16 31.56 -1.18 4.43
CA ALA A 16 30.41 -1.24 5.31
C ALA A 16 29.24 -1.81 4.51
N ALA A 17 28.66 -2.91 4.99
CA ALA A 17 27.40 -3.41 4.44
C ALA A 17 26.42 -2.23 4.36
N PRO A 18 25.68 -2.07 3.26
CA PRO A 18 24.75 -0.95 3.13
C PRO A 18 23.84 -0.91 4.35
N LEU A 19 23.76 0.25 5.01
CA LEU A 19 22.94 0.43 6.21
C LEU A 19 21.53 -0.08 5.91
N GLN A 20 21.17 -1.20 6.53
CA GLN A 20 19.83 -1.80 6.39
C GLN A 20 18.82 -0.71 6.76
N ARG A 21 17.91 -0.38 5.84
CA ARG A 21 16.86 0.60 6.11
C ARG A 21 16.08 0.18 7.34
N ALA A 22 15.81 1.13 8.24
CA ALA A 22 14.93 0.89 9.37
C ALA A 22 13.52 0.53 8.86
N THR A 23 12.89 -0.43 9.52
CA THR A 23 11.50 -0.82 9.26
C THR A 23 10.57 0.36 9.47
N ALA A 24 9.64 0.56 8.55
CA ALA A 24 8.60 1.58 8.66
C ALA A 24 7.27 1.06 8.10
N CYS A 25 6.16 1.62 8.57
CA CYS A 25 4.85 1.28 8.04
C CYS A 25 4.65 1.89 6.64
N ARG A 26 4.13 1.08 5.71
CA ARG A 26 3.80 1.43 4.32
C ARG A 26 2.39 0.97 3.98
N GLY A 27 1.71 1.78 3.19
CA GLY A 27 0.39 1.43 2.65
C GLY A 27 0.52 0.71 1.30
N VAL A 28 -0.11 -0.46 1.16
CA VAL A 28 -0.29 -1.14 -0.13
C VAL A 28 -1.76 -1.04 -0.52
N ARG A 29 -2.03 -0.38 -1.65
CA ARG A 29 -3.39 -0.18 -2.16
C ARG A 29 -3.80 -1.30 -3.12
N GLY A 30 -5.04 -1.73 -2.96
CA GLY A 30 -5.73 -2.67 -3.81
C GLY A 30 -7.10 -2.13 -4.24
N ALA A 31 -7.53 -2.40 -5.46
CA ALA A 31 -8.94 -2.24 -5.84
C ALA A 31 -9.39 -3.28 -6.86
N THR A 32 -10.64 -3.70 -6.75
CA THR A 32 -11.29 -4.63 -7.67
C THR A 32 -12.79 -4.33 -7.77
N ILE A 33 -13.48 -5.02 -8.68
CA ILE A 33 -14.93 -4.98 -8.83
C ILE A 33 -15.47 -6.40 -8.67
N ALA A 34 -16.42 -6.58 -7.76
CA ALA A 34 -17.12 -7.85 -7.63
C ALA A 34 -18.04 -8.09 -8.83
N ALA A 35 -18.10 -9.34 -9.30
CA ALA A 35 -18.94 -9.71 -10.43
C ALA A 35 -20.43 -9.44 -10.14
N ASP A 36 -20.86 -9.69 -8.90
CA ASP A 36 -22.22 -9.48 -8.41
C ASP A 36 -22.24 -9.21 -6.90
N ASN A 37 -23.38 -8.78 -6.35
CA ASN A 37 -23.60 -8.66 -4.91
C ASN A 37 -24.02 -10.02 -4.31
N THR A 38 -23.13 -11.00 -4.40
CA THR A 38 -23.26 -12.30 -3.73
C THR A 38 -22.05 -12.55 -2.83
N ALA A 39 -22.21 -13.37 -1.80
CA ALA A 39 -21.12 -13.64 -0.86
C ALA A 39 -19.90 -14.28 -1.56
N ASP A 40 -20.14 -15.22 -2.50
CA ASP A 40 -19.08 -15.85 -3.28
C ASP A 40 -18.35 -14.85 -4.18
N ALA A 41 -19.09 -14.04 -4.94
CA ALA A 41 -18.47 -13.07 -5.86
C ALA A 41 -17.63 -12.01 -5.12
N ILE A 42 -18.08 -11.58 -3.93
CA ILE A 42 -17.33 -10.66 -3.06
C ILE A 42 -16.07 -11.35 -2.52
N ARG A 43 -16.20 -12.57 -1.98
CA ARG A 43 -15.07 -13.32 -1.41
C ARG A 43 -14.00 -13.63 -2.45
N ASP A 44 -14.41 -14.08 -3.63
CA ASP A 44 -13.47 -14.43 -4.70
C ASP A 44 -12.71 -13.20 -5.20
N ALA A 45 -13.40 -12.07 -5.39
CA ALA A 45 -12.78 -10.83 -5.80
C ALA A 45 -11.76 -10.32 -4.76
N ILE A 46 -12.05 -10.44 -3.46
CA ILE A 46 -11.13 -10.05 -2.39
C ILE A 46 -9.94 -11.00 -2.31
N ARG A 47 -10.19 -12.31 -2.39
CA ARG A 47 -9.13 -13.32 -2.32
C ARG A 47 -8.11 -13.11 -3.44
N GLU A 48 -8.59 -12.99 -4.68
CA GLU A 48 -7.74 -12.72 -5.84
C GLU A 48 -6.90 -11.46 -5.63
N LEU A 49 -7.54 -10.35 -5.23
CA LEU A 49 -6.86 -9.08 -5.01
C LEU A 49 -5.80 -9.16 -3.91
N VAL A 50 -6.13 -9.72 -2.75
CA VAL A 50 -5.23 -9.76 -1.59
C VAL A 50 -4.07 -10.74 -1.81
N LEU A 51 -4.32 -11.89 -2.44
CA LEU A 51 -3.25 -12.82 -2.82
C LEU A 51 -2.24 -12.14 -3.74
N GLU A 52 -2.71 -11.50 -4.80
CA GLU A 52 -1.82 -10.83 -5.75
C GLU A 52 -1.06 -9.65 -5.10
N MET A 53 -1.72 -8.88 -4.23
CA MET A 53 -1.04 -7.83 -3.45
C MET A 53 0.09 -8.40 -2.60
N ALA A 54 -0.15 -9.53 -1.92
CA ALA A 54 0.84 -10.19 -1.09
C ALA A 54 1.98 -10.77 -1.93
N GLU A 55 1.68 -11.43 -3.05
CA GLU A 55 2.67 -12.02 -3.96
C GLU A 55 3.60 -10.96 -4.58
N ARG A 56 3.05 -9.86 -5.11
CA ARG A 56 3.86 -8.80 -5.74
C ARG A 56 4.77 -8.06 -4.75
N ASN A 57 4.33 -7.95 -3.50
CA ASN A 57 5.06 -7.22 -2.46
C ASN A 57 5.86 -8.13 -1.52
N ASP A 58 5.75 -9.45 -1.66
CA ASP A 58 6.33 -10.45 -0.74
C ASP A 58 5.91 -10.19 0.72
N ILE A 59 4.59 -10.05 0.94
CA ILE A 59 4.02 -9.72 2.26
C ILE A 59 3.83 -11.00 3.08
N ASP A 60 4.52 -11.09 4.21
CA ASP A 60 4.17 -11.99 5.29
C ASP A 60 3.03 -11.38 6.14
N PRO A 61 1.93 -12.10 6.39
CA PRO A 61 0.86 -11.64 7.27
C PRO A 61 1.33 -11.21 8.67
N LEU A 62 2.43 -11.79 9.18
CA LEU A 62 3.01 -11.44 10.47
C LEU A 62 3.59 -10.02 10.52
N ASP A 63 3.95 -9.45 9.36
CA ASP A 63 4.47 -8.09 9.25
C ASP A 63 3.36 -7.04 9.03
N VAL A 64 2.11 -7.48 8.87
CA VAL A 64 0.95 -6.62 8.61
C VAL A 64 0.42 -6.04 9.93
N ALA A 65 0.44 -4.71 10.04
CA ALA A 65 -0.11 -4.00 11.18
C ALA A 65 -1.65 -4.09 11.21
N CYS A 66 -2.32 -3.86 10.07
CA CYS A 66 -3.74 -4.10 9.87
C CYS A 66 -4.13 -3.98 8.39
N VAL A 67 -5.37 -4.37 8.07
CA VAL A 67 -5.98 -4.18 6.75
C VAL A 67 -7.30 -3.44 6.87
N LEU A 68 -7.46 -2.41 6.05
CA LEU A 68 -8.69 -1.64 5.90
C LEU A 68 -9.36 -1.98 4.57
N PHE A 69 -10.65 -2.26 4.61
CA PHE A 69 -11.47 -2.50 3.44
C PHE A 69 -12.51 -1.40 3.30
N THR A 70 -12.76 -0.94 2.08
CA THR A 70 -13.97 -0.18 1.77
C THR A 70 -14.76 -0.84 0.64
N THR A 71 -16.08 -0.84 0.76
CA THR A 71 -16.99 -1.30 -0.31
C THR A 71 -17.93 -0.19 -0.70
N THR A 72 -18.30 -0.12 -1.97
CA THR A 72 -19.40 0.76 -2.38
C THR A 72 -20.72 0.30 -1.72
N PRO A 73 -21.69 1.22 -1.50
CA PRO A 73 -22.91 0.90 -0.75
C PRO A 73 -23.83 -0.16 -1.41
N ASP A 74 -23.59 -0.48 -2.69
CA ASP A 74 -24.31 -1.50 -3.46
C ASP A 74 -23.79 -2.93 -3.21
N LEU A 75 -22.75 -3.11 -2.39
CA LEU A 75 -22.29 -4.42 -1.91
C LEU A 75 -22.67 -4.63 -0.44
N THR A 76 -23.54 -5.61 -0.21
CA THR A 76 -24.14 -5.89 1.10
C THR A 76 -24.17 -7.38 1.45
N ALA A 77 -23.83 -8.27 0.51
CA ALA A 77 -24.01 -9.71 0.69
C ALA A 77 -22.95 -10.41 1.55
N SER A 78 -21.81 -9.76 1.84
CA SER A 78 -20.76 -10.32 2.71
C SER A 78 -19.85 -9.22 3.25
N PHE A 79 -19.30 -9.43 4.44
CA PHE A 79 -18.23 -8.59 4.96
C PHE A 79 -16.90 -8.94 4.30
N PRO A 80 -16.09 -7.94 3.87
CA PRO A 80 -14.80 -8.21 3.22
C PRO A 80 -13.80 -8.98 4.09
N ALA A 81 -13.79 -8.69 5.40
CA ALA A 81 -12.86 -9.28 6.35
C ALA A 81 -12.99 -10.81 6.46
N GLU A 82 -14.17 -11.37 6.19
CA GLU A 82 -14.41 -12.82 6.21
C GLU A 82 -13.55 -13.53 5.15
N ALA A 83 -13.41 -12.94 3.96
CA ALA A 83 -12.63 -13.52 2.87
C ALA A 83 -11.16 -13.71 3.25
N VAL A 84 -10.58 -12.73 3.95
CA VAL A 84 -9.17 -12.72 4.36
C VAL A 84 -8.91 -13.63 5.55
N ARG A 85 -9.88 -13.82 6.45
CA ARG A 85 -9.80 -14.85 7.50
C ARG A 85 -9.65 -16.26 6.91
N HIS A 86 -10.41 -16.58 5.87
CA HIS A 86 -10.28 -17.87 5.17
C HIS A 86 -8.93 -18.07 4.46
N MET A 87 -8.09 -17.03 4.36
CA MET A 87 -6.73 -17.11 3.81
C MET A 87 -5.66 -17.36 4.89
N GLY A 88 -6.05 -17.52 6.16
CA GLY A 88 -5.12 -17.77 7.28
C GLY A 88 -4.53 -16.49 7.90
N TRP A 89 -5.08 -15.32 7.61
CA TRP A 89 -4.68 -14.03 8.20
C TRP A 89 -5.40 -13.78 9.54
N ASP A 90 -5.49 -14.81 10.39
CA ASP A 90 -6.37 -14.80 11.57
C ASP A 90 -5.95 -13.78 12.63
N SER A 91 -4.63 -13.56 12.77
CA SER A 91 -4.04 -12.61 13.73
C SER A 91 -4.04 -11.16 13.24
N VAL A 92 -4.30 -10.92 11.95
CA VAL A 92 -4.24 -9.57 11.39
C VAL A 92 -5.51 -8.80 11.79
N PRO A 93 -5.41 -7.58 12.34
CA PRO A 93 -6.57 -6.74 12.57
C PRO A 93 -7.20 -6.32 11.23
N LEU A 94 -8.50 -6.60 11.06
CA LEU A 94 -9.26 -6.29 9.85
C LEU A 94 -10.41 -5.36 10.18
N LEU A 95 -10.60 -4.31 9.37
CA LEU A 95 -11.73 -3.38 9.53
C LEU A 95 -12.37 -3.08 8.16
N GLY A 96 -13.68 -3.20 8.10
CA GLY A 96 -14.49 -2.81 6.93
C GLY A 96 -15.21 -1.49 7.16
N ALA A 97 -15.34 -0.71 6.09
CA ALA A 97 -16.14 0.51 6.05
C ALA A 97 -16.91 0.60 4.71
N VAL A 98 -17.93 1.46 4.68
CA VAL A 98 -18.65 1.79 3.45
C VAL A 98 -18.00 3.01 2.81
N GLU A 99 -17.68 2.92 1.53
CA GLU A 99 -17.12 4.01 0.74
C GLU A 99 -18.19 5.05 0.38
N MET A 100 -17.80 6.30 0.21
CA MET A 100 -18.70 7.35 -0.22
C MET A 100 -19.37 7.03 -1.57
N ALA A 101 -20.67 7.32 -1.70
CA ALA A 101 -21.44 7.12 -2.92
C ALA A 101 -21.22 8.27 -3.93
N LYS A 102 -20.05 8.31 -4.59
CA LYS A 102 -19.76 9.34 -5.60
C LYS A 102 -20.46 9.01 -6.94
N PRO A 103 -21.30 9.92 -7.50
CA PRO A 103 -21.88 9.73 -8.83
C PRO A 103 -20.81 9.50 -9.91
N GLY A 104 -21.06 8.52 -10.79
CA GLY A 104 -20.14 8.15 -11.87
C GLY A 104 -18.91 7.35 -11.43
N ALA A 105 -18.77 7.03 -10.13
CA ALA A 105 -17.74 6.09 -9.68
C ALA A 105 -18.11 4.64 -10.05
N PRO A 106 -17.12 3.73 -10.15
CA PRO A 106 -17.40 2.31 -10.38
C PRO A 106 -18.28 1.72 -9.27
N GLY A 107 -19.38 1.08 -9.65
CA GLY A 107 -20.21 0.29 -8.74
C GLY A 107 -19.54 -1.04 -8.38
N ARG A 108 -20.06 -1.72 -7.35
CA ARG A 108 -19.54 -2.98 -6.81
C ARG A 108 -18.03 -3.00 -6.57
N CYS A 109 -17.48 -1.85 -6.19
CA CYS A 109 -16.05 -1.67 -6.05
C CYS A 109 -15.61 -1.98 -4.62
N ILE A 110 -14.56 -2.79 -4.51
CA ILE A 110 -13.92 -3.15 -3.25
C ILE A 110 -12.51 -2.57 -3.27
N ARG A 111 -12.14 -1.88 -2.19
CA ARG A 111 -10.81 -1.29 -2.00
C ARG A 111 -10.16 -1.89 -0.77
N VAL A 112 -8.85 -2.05 -0.84
CA VAL A 112 -8.02 -2.58 0.23
C VAL A 112 -6.87 -1.61 0.49
N LEU A 113 -6.58 -1.37 1.76
CA LEU A 113 -5.35 -0.73 2.20
C LEU A 113 -4.70 -1.62 3.26
N VAL A 114 -3.61 -2.28 2.88
CA VAL A 114 -2.75 -3.02 3.81
C VAL A 114 -1.77 -2.05 4.43
N GLN A 115 -1.69 -2.00 5.76
CA GLN A 115 -0.64 -1.30 6.48
C GLN A 115 0.44 -2.31 6.86
N TRP A 116 1.58 -2.25 6.19
CA TRP A 116 2.64 -3.24 6.24
C TRP A 116 3.94 -2.66 6.78
N ASN A 117 4.56 -3.34 7.76
CA ASN A 117 5.85 -2.95 8.29
C ASN A 117 6.96 -3.55 7.41
N THR A 118 7.73 -2.69 6.73
CA THR A 118 8.72 -3.13 5.75
C THR A 118 9.92 -2.20 5.68
N THR A 119 11.04 -2.71 5.17
CA THR A 119 12.21 -1.89 4.80
C THR A 119 12.06 -1.27 3.42
N ARG A 120 11.06 -1.69 2.63
CA ARG A 120 10.78 -1.14 1.29
C ARG A 120 10.44 0.36 1.34
N THR A 121 10.89 1.08 0.33
CA THR A 121 10.57 2.48 0.10
C THR A 121 9.14 2.61 -0.43
N GLN A 122 8.52 3.80 -0.29
CA GLN A 122 7.21 4.07 -0.88
C GLN A 122 7.15 3.80 -2.40
N ARG A 123 8.28 4.00 -3.12
CA ARG A 123 8.37 3.81 -4.57
C ARG A 123 8.49 2.35 -4.99
N GLU A 124 8.84 1.47 -4.07
CA GLU A 124 8.99 0.03 -4.30
C GLU A 124 7.70 -0.74 -4.00
N ILE A 125 6.68 -0.06 -3.47
CA ILE A 125 5.39 -0.68 -3.19
C ILE A 125 4.61 -0.81 -4.49
N GLU A 126 4.19 -2.04 -4.78
CA GLU A 126 3.38 -2.36 -5.93
C GLU A 126 1.91 -2.38 -5.53
N HIS A 127 1.14 -1.44 -6.05
CA HIS A 127 -0.31 -1.39 -5.86
C HIS A 127 -1.02 -2.23 -6.92
N VAL A 128 -2.16 -2.84 -6.56
CA VAL A 128 -2.89 -3.78 -7.44
C VAL A 128 -4.26 -3.22 -7.77
N TYR A 129 -4.59 -3.16 -9.06
CA TYR A 129 -5.87 -2.68 -9.55
C TYR A 129 -6.38 -3.65 -10.62
N HIS A 130 -7.60 -4.15 -10.43
CA HIS A 130 -8.24 -5.09 -11.34
C HIS A 130 -9.47 -4.46 -12.01
N ARG A 131 -9.93 -5.09 -13.10
CA ARG A 131 -11.28 -4.91 -13.67
C ARG A 131 -11.65 -3.44 -13.96
N GLY A 132 -10.70 -2.64 -14.44
CA GLY A 132 -10.92 -1.24 -14.80
C GLY A 132 -10.97 -0.28 -13.62
N THR A 133 -10.43 -0.67 -12.46
CA THR A 133 -10.26 0.24 -11.31
C THR A 133 -9.03 1.15 -11.43
N ASP A 134 -8.32 1.12 -12.55
CA ASP A 134 -7.16 1.96 -12.85
C ASP A 134 -7.49 3.46 -12.79
N VAL A 135 -8.76 3.82 -12.99
CA VAL A 135 -9.24 5.21 -12.84
C VAL A 135 -8.94 5.79 -11.45
N LEU A 136 -8.79 4.91 -10.44
CA LEU A 136 -8.51 5.26 -9.05
C LEU A 136 -7.01 5.55 -8.80
N LEU A 137 -6.13 5.33 -9.77
CA LEU A 137 -4.71 5.71 -9.73
C LEU A 137 -4.50 7.21 -9.98
N THR A 138 -5.48 7.89 -10.56
CA THR A 138 -5.33 9.27 -11.04
C THR A 138 -5.27 10.25 -9.87
N SER A 139 -4.06 10.65 -9.49
CA SER A 139 -3.82 12.05 -9.15
C SER A 139 -4.07 12.85 -10.43
N SER A 140 -5.21 13.55 -10.51
CA SER A 140 -5.43 14.48 -11.62
C SER A 140 -4.23 15.44 -11.69
N PRO A 141 -3.56 15.59 -12.85
CA PRO A 141 -2.46 16.54 -13.01
C PRO A 141 -2.85 18.02 -12.79
N SER A 142 -4.12 18.32 -12.49
CA SER A 142 -4.63 19.68 -12.29
C SER A 142 -4.39 20.26 -10.90
N ASP A 143 -4.07 19.43 -9.89
CA ASP A 143 -3.70 19.92 -8.56
C ASP A 143 -2.18 19.99 -8.44
N SER A 144 -1.57 20.82 -9.27
CA SER A 144 -0.29 21.41 -8.89
C SER A 144 -0.51 22.11 -7.56
N PHE A 145 0.05 21.56 -6.48
CA PHE A 145 0.20 22.27 -5.23
C PHE A 145 0.92 23.58 -5.53
N GLY A 146 0.13 24.65 -5.68
CA GLY A 146 0.61 26.00 -5.80
C GLY A 146 1.25 26.39 -4.48
N LEU A 147 2.54 26.07 -4.32
CA LEU A 147 3.43 26.86 -3.49
C LEU A 147 3.68 28.20 -4.21
N GLY A 148 2.60 28.94 -4.47
CA GLY A 148 2.62 30.34 -4.82
C GLY A 148 2.81 31.11 -3.53
N GLY A 149 4.00 31.66 -3.34
CA GLY A 149 4.31 32.53 -2.20
C GLY A 149 3.25 33.61 -2.04
N ALA A 150 2.80 33.81 -0.81
CA ALA A 150 1.89 34.90 -0.47
C ALA A 150 2.51 36.25 -0.92
N PRO A 151 1.76 37.12 -1.61
CA PRO A 151 2.22 38.48 -1.84
C PRO A 151 2.25 39.20 -0.50
N ARG A 152 3.44 39.65 -0.08
CA ARG A 152 3.58 40.68 0.94
C ARG A 152 3.30 42.04 0.28
N GLY A 153 2.16 42.64 0.60
CA GLY A 153 1.94 44.09 0.59
C GLY A 153 1.42 44.48 1.98
N GLY A 154 1.88 45.54 2.67
CA GLY A 154 2.18 46.87 2.15
C GLY A 154 0.86 47.44 1.63
N GLU A 155 0.12 48.30 2.34
CA GLU A 155 0.50 49.52 3.06
C GLU A 155 -0.30 49.72 4.36
#